data_AF-K1RIS8-F1
#
_entry.id   AF-K1RIS8-F1
#
_cell.length_a   1.000
_cell.length_b   1.000
_cell.length_c   1.000
_cell.angle_alpha   90.00
_cell.angle_beta   90.00
_cell.angle_gamma   90.00
#
_symmetry.space_group_name_H-M   'P 1'
#
loop_
_entity.id
_entity.type
_entity.pdbx_description
1 polymer ?
#
loop_
_entity_poly.entity_id
_entity_poly.type
_entity_poly.pdbx_seq_one_letter_code
_entity_poly.pdbx_strand_id
1 'polypeptide(L)'
;MVSSGCFFAPVVSRQSRHDNDPNSDKEWRLSFVQAEQILVRAMNHCQFLCYALLKIFLNDVLNKNVKEEEKLFCSYYIKTAMFWCIQTNSGYEWSKENFFECFWKCYKLLLTWVYAGYCPSFFIPQNNLFVCKIVGSNQEKLFTQMYKLYNLYRSKKKFLSMFPILEEAFLYGTNSQLTKLIFKQVHFMDRIIAEAIDDINSLQGQDIMYSWKSLYLNKISPIDTSNIRQILITMHVYNIFHDIALSRQSSCNCKTKCKNNRQIYKKHKKVGMSLLKHTSKHCPASDPLYLALFWYIDGNYSHSLDILEKTSRRLNQDYVFFGDYDYFGQPYTRQMQDKSMSVRIKEGMAFWIYIYSNSAFSELNIEMSFLRKPEFPACIIISPFVFTEFLIFLCHHRLKSSRADCSIQTLHSFLKRDSDRYVGPAMGIAWDILGICHQLSGNLGQALSAYEESLKNSHNDDLTKAVEKRIKQTVDDMLLKHALIWSSGSRSSLVMIKL
;
A
#
# COMPACT_ATOMS: atom_id res chain seq x y z
N MET A 1 0.01 -27.20 10.59
CA MET A 1 -0.56 -26.01 9.91
C MET A 1 -2.08 -25.92 10.04
N VAL A 2 -2.84 -27.03 10.16
CA VAL A 2 -4.31 -27.00 10.28
C VAL A 2 -4.82 -26.61 11.68
N SER A 3 -3.96 -26.54 12.69
CA SER A 3 -4.33 -26.22 14.08
C SER A 3 -4.89 -24.80 14.29
N SER A 4 -4.64 -23.88 13.35
CA SER A 4 -5.14 -22.50 13.41
C SER A 4 -6.54 -22.33 12.77
N GLY A 5 -7.12 -23.40 12.22
CA GLY A 5 -8.44 -23.35 11.57
C GLY A 5 -8.45 -22.58 10.24
N CYS A 6 -9.63 -22.14 9.82
CA CYS A 6 -9.88 -21.33 8.63
C CYS A 6 -11.03 -20.35 8.87
N PHE A 7 -11.14 -19.33 8.02
CA PHE A 7 -12.20 -18.31 8.08
C PHE A 7 -13.29 -18.58 7.04
N PHE A 8 -14.48 -18.07 7.28
CA PHE A 8 -15.58 -18.05 6.31
C PHE A 8 -15.74 -16.62 5.77
N ALA A 9 -15.61 -16.46 4.45
CA ALA A 9 -15.82 -15.19 3.78
C ALA A 9 -17.14 -15.25 2.99
N PRO A 10 -18.02 -14.25 3.09
CA PRO A 10 -19.27 -14.19 2.32
C PRO A 10 -18.96 -13.84 0.87
N VAL A 11 -18.58 -14.85 0.08
CA VAL A 11 -18.17 -14.69 -1.30
C VAL A 11 -18.96 -15.67 -2.15
N VAL A 12 -19.87 -15.11 -2.95
CA VAL A 12 -20.64 -15.86 -3.93
C VAL A 12 -19.72 -16.49 -4.97
N SER A 13 -19.92 -17.78 -5.24
CA SER A 13 -19.22 -18.54 -6.25
C SER A 13 -19.52 -17.99 -7.65
N ARG A 14 -18.55 -18.09 -8.56
CA ARG A 14 -18.77 -17.65 -9.95
C ARG A 14 -19.76 -18.52 -10.69
N GLN A 15 -19.86 -19.81 -10.34
CA GLN A 15 -20.82 -20.73 -10.93
C GLN A 15 -22.24 -20.30 -10.56
N SER A 16 -22.48 -20.03 -9.27
CA SER A 16 -23.77 -19.59 -8.75
C SER A 16 -24.20 -18.24 -9.32
N ARG A 17 -23.24 -17.32 -9.56
CA ARG A 17 -23.52 -16.08 -10.30
C ARG A 17 -23.88 -16.34 -11.76
N HIS A 18 -23.15 -17.24 -12.43
CA HIS A 18 -23.41 -17.58 -13.83
C HIS A 18 -24.78 -18.26 -13.99
N ASP A 19 -25.17 -19.09 -13.04
CA ASP A 19 -26.41 -19.86 -13.06
C ASP A 19 -27.60 -19.12 -12.42
N ASN A 20 -27.40 -17.88 -11.97
CA ASN A 20 -28.38 -17.06 -11.24
C ASN A 20 -29.03 -17.81 -10.07
N ASP A 21 -28.21 -18.48 -9.24
CA ASP A 21 -28.70 -19.27 -8.10
C ASP A 21 -29.45 -18.37 -7.10
N PRO A 22 -30.73 -18.66 -6.78
CA PRO A 22 -31.52 -17.89 -5.83
C PRO A 22 -30.99 -17.94 -4.39
N ASN A 23 -30.03 -18.83 -4.07
CA ASN A 23 -29.37 -18.91 -2.77
C ASN A 23 -27.92 -18.40 -2.79
N SER A 24 -27.50 -17.74 -3.87
CA SER A 24 -26.15 -17.18 -4.01
C SER A 24 -25.74 -16.25 -2.86
N ASP A 25 -26.70 -15.56 -2.26
CA ASP A 25 -26.53 -14.69 -1.08
C ASP A 25 -26.20 -15.43 0.22
N LYS A 26 -26.42 -16.75 0.27
CA LYS A 26 -26.13 -17.62 1.43
C LYS A 26 -24.78 -18.33 1.32
N GLU A 27 -24.01 -18.07 0.27
CA GLU A 27 -22.75 -18.78 0.01
C GLU A 27 -21.57 -18.24 0.82
N TRP A 28 -20.76 -19.18 1.32
CA TRP A 28 -19.54 -18.88 2.05
C TRP A 28 -18.35 -19.59 1.43
N ARG A 29 -17.22 -18.88 1.36
CA ARG A 29 -15.95 -19.43 0.89
C ARG A 29 -14.99 -19.59 2.06
N LEU A 30 -14.37 -20.77 2.15
CA LEU A 30 -13.27 -21.01 3.08
C LEU A 30 -12.05 -20.16 2.70
N SER A 31 -11.48 -19.49 3.69
CA SER A 31 -10.30 -18.62 3.58
C SER A 31 -9.20 -19.11 4.51
N PHE A 32 -8.03 -19.42 3.94
CA PHE A 32 -6.86 -19.92 4.66
C PHE A 32 -5.79 -18.84 4.87
N VAL A 33 -6.21 -17.57 4.95
CA VAL A 33 -5.29 -16.41 4.97
C VAL A 33 -4.17 -16.51 6.01
N GLN A 34 -4.45 -17.02 7.21
CA GLN A 34 -3.43 -17.21 8.24
C GLN A 34 -2.40 -18.29 7.86
N ALA A 35 -2.87 -19.44 7.32
CA ALA A 35 -1.98 -20.49 6.87
C ALA A 35 -1.13 -20.03 5.68
N GLU A 36 -1.72 -19.27 4.75
CA GLU A 36 -0.99 -18.64 3.64
C GLU A 36 0.10 -17.70 4.14
N GLN A 37 -0.18 -16.86 5.15
CA GLN A 37 0.80 -15.96 5.75
C GLN A 37 1.96 -16.73 6.37
N ILE A 38 1.68 -17.85 7.06
CA ILE A 38 2.73 -18.70 7.63
C ILE A 38 3.61 -19.30 6.54
N LEU A 39 3.02 -19.81 5.46
CA LEU A 39 3.76 -20.38 4.34
C LEU A 39 4.66 -19.35 3.64
N VAL A 40 4.14 -18.14 3.40
CA VAL A 40 4.94 -17.04 2.81
C VAL A 40 6.09 -16.67 3.75
N ARG A 41 5.85 -16.59 5.06
CA ARG A 41 6.91 -16.30 6.07
C ARG A 41 7.97 -17.39 6.14
N ALA A 42 7.63 -18.64 5.82
CA ALA A 42 8.56 -19.75 5.80
C ALA A 42 9.47 -19.76 4.55
N MET A 43 9.15 -18.98 3.50
CA MET A 43 9.93 -18.97 2.27
C MET A 43 11.38 -18.52 2.50
N ASN A 44 12.30 -19.18 1.79
CA ASN A 44 13.67 -18.73 1.68
C ASN A 44 13.82 -17.48 0.84
N HIS A 45 15.01 -16.88 0.89
CA HIS A 45 15.26 -15.61 0.23
C HIS A 45 14.97 -15.67 -1.27
N CYS A 46 15.43 -16.73 -1.95
CA CYS A 46 15.24 -16.91 -3.39
C CYS A 46 13.79 -17.25 -3.74
N GLN A 47 13.09 -18.04 -2.92
CA GLN A 47 11.67 -18.32 -3.08
C GLN A 47 10.84 -17.03 -3.02
N PHE A 48 11.11 -16.18 -2.04
CA PHE A 48 10.40 -14.91 -1.88
C PHE A 48 10.65 -13.96 -3.06
N LEU A 49 11.91 -13.81 -3.49
CA LEU A 49 12.25 -13.02 -4.68
C LEU A 49 11.58 -13.57 -5.95
N CYS A 50 11.51 -14.89 -6.09
CA CYS A 50 10.87 -15.54 -7.24
C CYS A 50 9.35 -15.27 -7.23
N TYR A 51 8.72 -15.31 -6.06
CA TYR A 51 7.31 -14.97 -5.90
C TYR A 51 7.04 -13.52 -6.32
N ALA A 52 7.83 -12.56 -5.82
CA ALA A 52 7.72 -11.16 -6.19
C ALA A 52 7.94 -10.95 -7.70
N LEU A 53 8.97 -11.56 -8.29
CA LEU A 53 9.20 -11.50 -9.74
C LEU A 53 8.02 -12.04 -10.56
N LEU A 54 7.39 -13.13 -10.12
CA LEU A 54 6.18 -13.65 -10.79
C LEU A 54 4.98 -12.69 -10.69
N LYS A 55 4.85 -11.94 -9.59
CA LYS A 55 3.83 -10.89 -9.44
C LYS A 55 4.09 -9.71 -10.38
N ILE A 56 5.35 -9.25 -10.46
CA ILE A 56 5.75 -8.22 -11.44
C ILE A 56 5.41 -8.70 -12.86
N PHE A 57 5.83 -9.92 -13.21
CA PHE A 57 5.54 -10.49 -14.54
C PHE A 57 4.03 -10.53 -14.83
N LEU A 58 3.22 -10.93 -13.84
CA LEU A 58 1.77 -10.95 -13.96
C LEU A 58 1.23 -9.55 -14.30
N ASN A 59 1.63 -8.53 -13.55
CA ASN A 59 1.09 -7.18 -13.70
C ASN A 59 1.59 -6.50 -14.98
N ASP A 60 2.88 -6.60 -15.25
CA ASP A 60 3.55 -5.82 -16.29
C ASP A 60 3.56 -6.49 -17.66
N VAL A 61 3.23 -7.78 -17.74
CA VAL A 61 3.24 -8.52 -19.01
C VAL A 61 1.88 -9.10 -19.32
N LEU A 62 1.30 -9.85 -18.39
CA LEU A 62 0.02 -10.53 -18.64
C LEU A 62 -1.16 -9.56 -18.54
N ASN A 63 -1.14 -8.70 -17.53
CA ASN A 63 -2.22 -7.76 -17.22
C ASN A 63 -1.94 -6.33 -17.69
N LYS A 64 -0.85 -6.09 -18.43
CA LYS A 64 -0.50 -4.76 -18.92
C LYS A 64 -1.61 -4.21 -19.81
N ASN A 65 -2.10 -3.02 -19.48
CA ASN A 65 -3.20 -2.34 -20.18
C ASN A 65 -4.51 -3.16 -20.24
N VAL A 66 -4.67 -4.17 -19.37
CA VAL A 66 -5.91 -4.96 -19.26
C VAL A 66 -6.76 -4.35 -18.14
N LYS A 67 -8.02 -4.01 -18.45
CA LYS A 67 -8.98 -3.53 -17.45
C LYS A 67 -9.20 -4.58 -16.38
N GLU A 68 -9.43 -4.17 -15.14
CA GLU A 68 -9.53 -5.09 -13.99
C GLU A 68 -10.57 -6.20 -14.20
N GLU A 69 -11.72 -5.87 -14.78
CA GLU A 69 -12.82 -6.79 -15.08
C GLU A 69 -12.44 -7.86 -16.13
N GLU A 70 -11.49 -7.53 -17.02
CA GLU A 70 -11.01 -8.40 -18.09
C GLU A 70 -9.79 -9.23 -17.68
N LYS A 71 -9.18 -8.96 -16.53
CA LYS A 71 -7.98 -9.68 -16.06
C LYS A 71 -8.31 -11.15 -15.80
N LEU A 72 -7.75 -12.04 -16.61
CA LEU A 72 -7.95 -13.49 -16.47
C LEU A 72 -7.10 -14.10 -15.35
N PHE A 73 -5.96 -13.50 -15.03
CA PHE A 73 -4.99 -14.03 -14.07
C PHE A 73 -4.78 -13.07 -12.89
N CYS A 74 -4.67 -13.60 -11.67
CA CYS A 74 -4.46 -12.80 -10.46
C CYS A 74 -3.32 -13.34 -9.60
N SER A 75 -2.87 -12.53 -8.64
CA SER A 75 -1.77 -12.85 -7.72
C SER A 75 -2.02 -14.12 -6.89
N TYR A 76 -3.29 -14.51 -6.71
CA TYR A 76 -3.65 -15.74 -6.01
C TYR A 76 -3.17 -17.00 -6.77
N TYR A 77 -3.30 -17.03 -8.10
CA TYR A 77 -2.79 -18.15 -8.90
C TYR A 77 -1.27 -18.27 -8.82
N ILE A 78 -0.57 -17.13 -8.78
CA ILE A 78 0.89 -17.09 -8.61
C ILE A 78 1.29 -17.66 -7.25
N LYS A 79 0.61 -17.25 -6.17
CA LYS A 79 0.86 -17.75 -4.81
C LYS A 79 0.64 -19.26 -4.74
N THR A 80 -0.46 -19.75 -5.31
CA THR A 80 -0.79 -21.18 -5.39
C THR A 80 0.30 -21.96 -6.14
N ALA A 81 0.77 -21.46 -7.30
CA ALA A 81 1.87 -22.09 -8.03
C ALA A 81 3.18 -22.11 -7.25
N MET A 82 3.51 -21.03 -6.53
CA MET A 82 4.68 -21.00 -5.66
C MET A 82 4.62 -22.08 -4.58
N PHE A 83 3.49 -22.20 -3.86
CA PHE A 83 3.33 -23.21 -2.83
C PHE A 83 3.45 -24.63 -3.38
N TRP A 84 2.78 -24.92 -4.50
CA TRP A 84 2.87 -26.21 -5.16
C TRP A 84 4.30 -26.50 -5.65
N CYS A 85 5.00 -25.53 -6.27
CA CYS A 85 6.38 -25.72 -6.70
C CYS A 85 7.34 -26.01 -5.53
N ILE A 86 7.18 -25.31 -4.41
CA ILE A 86 7.99 -25.53 -3.20
C ILE A 86 7.72 -26.93 -2.62
N GLN A 87 6.44 -27.32 -2.48
CA GLN A 87 6.07 -28.60 -1.89
C GLN A 87 6.47 -29.79 -2.78
N THR A 88 6.23 -29.70 -4.09
CA THR A 88 6.49 -30.80 -5.04
C THR A 88 7.98 -30.97 -5.36
N ASN A 89 8.82 -29.97 -5.05
CA ASN A 89 10.26 -30.00 -5.31
C ASN A 89 11.05 -29.76 -4.01
N SER A 90 10.73 -30.50 -2.95
CA SER A 90 11.38 -30.33 -1.63
C SER A 90 12.89 -30.53 -1.65
N GLY A 91 13.41 -31.35 -2.58
CA GLY A 91 14.85 -31.57 -2.79
C GLY A 91 15.52 -30.60 -3.76
N TYR A 92 14.76 -29.70 -4.41
CA TYR A 92 15.33 -28.70 -5.32
C TYR A 92 15.76 -27.47 -4.52
N GLU A 93 17.05 -27.16 -4.60
CA GLU A 93 17.59 -25.96 -3.95
C GLU A 93 17.04 -24.71 -4.64
N TRP A 94 16.65 -23.70 -3.86
CA TRP A 94 16.28 -22.39 -4.39
C TRP A 94 17.41 -21.42 -4.05
N SER A 95 18.28 -21.16 -5.01
CA SER A 95 19.50 -20.38 -4.82
C SER A 95 19.54 -19.20 -5.81
N LYS A 96 20.59 -18.37 -5.71
CA LYS A 96 20.77 -17.29 -6.69
C LYS A 96 21.14 -17.89 -8.05
N GLU A 97 21.99 -18.90 -8.05
CA GLU A 97 22.55 -19.55 -9.24
C GLU A 97 21.47 -20.13 -10.16
N ASN A 98 20.39 -20.67 -9.59
CA ASN A 98 19.27 -21.26 -10.34
C ASN A 98 17.97 -20.45 -10.29
N PHE A 99 18.04 -19.18 -9.87
CA PHE A 99 16.87 -18.32 -9.67
C PHE A 99 15.92 -18.24 -10.88
N PHE A 100 16.44 -18.13 -12.10
CA PHE A 100 15.61 -18.11 -13.32
C PHE A 100 14.98 -19.46 -13.64
N GLU A 101 15.65 -20.55 -13.29
CA GLU A 101 15.07 -21.89 -13.47
C GLU A 101 13.90 -22.09 -12.51
N CYS A 102 14.00 -21.59 -11.27
CA CYS A 102 12.89 -21.51 -10.33
C CYS A 102 11.71 -20.73 -10.91
N PHE A 103 11.95 -19.52 -11.42
CA PHE A 103 10.92 -18.70 -12.06
C PHE A 103 10.22 -19.46 -13.19
N TRP A 104 10.99 -20.04 -14.12
CA TRP A 104 10.42 -20.77 -15.25
C TRP A 104 9.76 -22.09 -14.85
N LYS A 105 10.15 -22.73 -13.74
CA LYS A 105 9.43 -23.88 -13.19
C LYS A 105 8.01 -23.48 -12.77
N CYS A 106 7.87 -22.38 -12.03
CA CYS A 106 6.56 -21.85 -11.64
C CYS A 106 5.74 -21.43 -12.87
N TYR A 107 6.37 -20.75 -13.83
CA TYR A 107 5.72 -20.34 -15.07
C TYR A 107 5.20 -21.55 -15.86
N LYS A 108 6.02 -22.59 -16.02
CA LYS A 108 5.62 -23.82 -16.72
C LYS A 108 4.48 -24.54 -16.02
N LEU A 109 4.51 -24.60 -14.68
CA LEU A 109 3.41 -25.17 -13.90
C LEU A 109 2.09 -24.44 -14.18
N LEU A 110 2.11 -23.10 -14.14
CA LEU A 110 0.95 -22.27 -14.47
C LEU A 110 0.48 -22.50 -15.91
N LEU A 111 1.41 -22.53 -16.87
CA LEU A 111 1.10 -22.78 -18.28
C LEU A 111 0.45 -24.16 -18.48
N THR A 112 0.93 -25.20 -17.79
CA THR A 112 0.33 -26.54 -17.80
C THR A 112 -1.08 -26.53 -17.22
N TRP A 113 -1.32 -25.81 -16.12
CA TRP A 113 -2.67 -25.66 -15.57
C TRP A 113 -3.61 -24.92 -16.50
N VAL A 114 -3.14 -23.86 -17.17
CA VAL A 114 -3.94 -23.11 -18.15
C VAL A 114 -4.28 -24.00 -19.33
N TYR A 115 -3.33 -24.78 -19.83
CA TYR A 115 -3.58 -25.76 -20.88
C TYR A 115 -4.64 -26.80 -20.46
N ALA A 116 -4.53 -27.33 -19.24
CA ALA A 116 -5.47 -28.32 -18.72
C ALA A 116 -6.82 -27.73 -18.27
N GLY A 117 -6.94 -26.41 -18.15
CA GLY A 117 -8.13 -25.76 -17.57
C GLY A 117 -8.30 -26.05 -16.08
N TYR A 118 -7.22 -26.45 -15.39
CA TYR A 118 -7.28 -26.95 -14.02
C TYR A 118 -6.16 -26.39 -13.15
N CYS A 119 -6.52 -25.55 -12.17
CA CYS A 119 -5.63 -24.98 -11.17
C CYS A 119 -6.06 -25.44 -9.77
N PRO A 120 -5.37 -26.40 -9.16
CA PRO A 120 -5.75 -26.93 -7.85
C PRO A 120 -5.49 -25.91 -6.75
N SER A 121 -6.51 -25.60 -5.94
CA SER A 121 -6.30 -24.87 -4.70
C SER A 121 -5.30 -25.60 -3.80
N PHE A 122 -4.37 -24.86 -3.18
CA PHE A 122 -3.32 -25.48 -2.39
C PHE A 122 -3.85 -26.21 -1.14
N PHE A 123 -4.88 -25.67 -0.49
CA PHE A 123 -5.47 -26.26 0.73
C PHE A 123 -6.63 -27.21 0.44
N ILE A 124 -7.28 -27.07 -0.71
CA ILE A 124 -8.39 -27.93 -1.14
C ILE A 124 -8.10 -28.37 -2.59
N PRO A 125 -7.20 -29.33 -2.82
CA PRO A 125 -6.72 -29.67 -4.16
C PRO A 125 -7.83 -30.00 -5.16
N GLN A 126 -8.96 -30.53 -4.70
CA GLN A 126 -10.13 -30.85 -5.52
C GLN A 126 -10.83 -29.60 -6.08
N ASN A 127 -10.68 -28.45 -5.41
CA ASN A 127 -11.28 -27.20 -5.83
C ASN A 127 -10.45 -26.55 -6.94
N ASN A 128 -10.98 -26.60 -8.17
CA ASN A 128 -10.37 -25.98 -9.33
C ASN A 128 -10.64 -24.46 -9.36
N LEU A 129 -9.59 -23.67 -9.20
CA LEU A 129 -9.67 -22.21 -9.15
C LEU A 129 -9.92 -21.54 -10.52
N PHE A 130 -9.90 -22.30 -11.62
CA PHE A 130 -10.14 -21.80 -12.98
C PHE A 130 -11.61 -21.88 -13.43
N VAL A 131 -12.45 -22.55 -12.66
CA VAL A 131 -13.88 -22.72 -12.94
C VAL A 131 -14.54 -21.38 -13.29
N CYS A 132 -15.36 -21.39 -14.34
CA CYS A 132 -16.06 -20.26 -14.97
C CYS A 132 -15.17 -19.12 -15.53
N LYS A 133 -13.89 -19.02 -15.18
CA LYS A 133 -13.05 -17.87 -15.56
C LYS A 133 -12.06 -18.20 -16.68
N ILE A 134 -11.35 -19.31 -16.56
CA ILE A 134 -10.32 -19.74 -17.52
C ILE A 134 -10.82 -21.02 -18.20
N VAL A 135 -11.86 -20.85 -19.01
CA VAL A 135 -12.52 -21.89 -19.81
C VAL A 135 -12.80 -21.36 -21.22
N GLY A 136 -12.92 -22.24 -22.21
CA GLY A 136 -13.26 -21.88 -23.58
C GLY A 136 -12.30 -20.86 -24.22
N SER A 137 -12.85 -19.81 -24.82
CA SER A 137 -12.05 -18.77 -25.51
C SER A 137 -11.09 -18.02 -24.58
N ASN A 138 -11.44 -17.83 -23.30
CA ASN A 138 -10.56 -17.21 -22.32
C ASN A 138 -9.33 -18.08 -22.03
N GLN A 139 -9.53 -19.40 -21.96
CA GLN A 139 -8.45 -20.37 -21.79
C GLN A 139 -7.52 -20.37 -23.01
N GLU A 140 -8.08 -20.43 -24.21
CA GLU A 140 -7.31 -20.43 -25.46
C GLU A 140 -6.50 -19.14 -25.63
N LYS A 141 -7.12 -17.98 -25.40
CA LYS A 141 -6.46 -16.66 -25.45
C LYS A 141 -5.29 -16.60 -24.48
N LEU A 142 -5.52 -16.98 -23.22
CA LEU A 142 -4.49 -16.94 -22.19
C LEU A 142 -3.37 -17.94 -22.45
N PHE A 143 -3.70 -19.18 -22.82
CA PHE A 143 -2.73 -20.20 -23.18
C PHE A 143 -1.86 -19.73 -24.34
N THR A 144 -2.46 -19.21 -25.41
CA THR A 144 -1.74 -18.72 -26.59
C THR A 144 -0.79 -17.58 -26.22
N GLN A 145 -1.25 -16.63 -25.42
CA GLN A 145 -0.41 -15.53 -24.92
C GLN A 145 0.78 -16.08 -24.11
N MET A 146 0.53 -16.93 -23.11
CA MET A 146 1.58 -17.48 -22.26
C MET A 146 2.55 -18.41 -23.02
N TYR A 147 2.03 -19.26 -23.90
CA TYR A 147 2.84 -20.17 -24.71
C TYR A 147 3.73 -19.41 -25.69
N LYS A 148 3.23 -18.32 -26.29
CA LYS A 148 4.05 -17.42 -27.12
C LYS A 148 5.21 -16.84 -26.31
N LEU A 149 4.97 -16.36 -25.09
CA LEU A 149 6.02 -15.85 -24.20
C LEU A 149 7.06 -16.92 -23.85
N TYR A 150 6.60 -18.13 -23.54
CA TYR A 150 7.48 -19.27 -23.29
C TYR A 150 8.35 -19.64 -24.50
N ASN A 151 7.79 -19.63 -25.71
CA ASN A 151 8.54 -19.91 -26.93
C ASN A 151 9.52 -18.78 -27.28
N LEU A 152 9.17 -17.53 -27.00
CA LEU A 152 10.09 -16.39 -27.13
C LEU A 152 11.29 -16.55 -26.20
N TYR A 153 11.07 -17.01 -24.97
CA TYR A 153 12.14 -17.39 -24.04
C TYR A 153 13.00 -18.54 -24.61
N ARG A 154 12.38 -19.64 -25.02
CA ARG A 154 13.09 -20.83 -25.52
C ARG A 154 13.93 -20.54 -26.78
N SER A 155 13.43 -19.67 -27.65
CA SER A 155 14.09 -19.31 -28.91
C SER A 155 15.17 -18.24 -28.77
N LYS A 156 15.33 -17.63 -27.58
CA LYS A 156 16.31 -16.56 -27.23
C LYS A 156 16.29 -15.29 -28.10
N LYS A 157 15.54 -15.26 -29.21
CA LYS A 157 15.66 -14.24 -30.28
C LYS A 157 14.75 -13.02 -30.15
N LYS A 158 13.67 -13.05 -29.33
CA LYS A 158 12.64 -11.97 -29.31
C LYS A 158 11.91 -11.71 -27.98
N PHE A 159 12.22 -12.41 -26.89
CA PHE A 159 11.67 -12.07 -25.56
C PHE A 159 12.17 -10.71 -25.04
N LEU A 160 13.31 -10.27 -25.58
CA LEU A 160 14.13 -9.13 -25.19
C LEU A 160 13.39 -7.78 -25.27
N SER A 161 12.48 -7.59 -26.23
CA SER A 161 11.76 -6.33 -26.42
C SER A 161 10.57 -6.12 -25.46
N MET A 162 10.21 -7.13 -24.67
CA MET A 162 9.07 -7.07 -23.75
C MET A 162 9.48 -6.74 -22.31
N PHE A 163 10.78 -6.83 -22.02
CA PHE A 163 11.41 -6.51 -20.75
C PHE A 163 12.67 -5.68 -21.03
N PRO A 164 12.60 -4.34 -21.08
CA PRO A 164 13.78 -3.48 -21.24
C PRO A 164 14.87 -3.78 -20.20
N ILE A 165 14.44 -4.23 -19.02
CA ILE A 165 15.29 -4.64 -17.90
C ILE A 165 16.06 -5.96 -18.19
N LEU A 166 15.51 -6.90 -18.96
CA LEU A 166 16.18 -8.18 -19.27
C LEU A 166 17.04 -8.13 -20.54
N GLU A 167 16.98 -7.03 -21.31
CA GLU A 167 17.64 -6.85 -22.61
C GLU A 167 19.18 -6.81 -22.50
N GLU A 168 19.73 -6.07 -21.53
CA GLU A 168 21.18 -6.00 -21.28
C GLU A 168 21.75 -7.30 -20.68
N ALA A 169 20.93 -8.05 -19.93
CA ALA A 169 21.41 -9.22 -19.20
C ALA A 169 21.59 -10.48 -20.07
N PHE A 170 20.84 -10.60 -21.16
CA PHE A 170 20.86 -11.78 -22.01
C PHE A 170 21.91 -11.76 -23.12
N LEU A 171 22.46 -10.59 -23.46
CA LEU A 171 23.50 -10.44 -24.49
C LEU A 171 24.81 -11.19 -24.16
N TYR A 172 25.02 -11.61 -22.90
CA TYR A 172 26.31 -12.12 -22.42
C TYR A 172 26.30 -13.49 -21.68
N GLY A 173 25.27 -14.34 -21.86
CA GLY A 173 25.48 -15.81 -21.78
C GLY A 173 24.49 -16.67 -20.97
N THR A 174 24.99 -17.76 -20.37
CA THR A 174 24.21 -18.88 -19.75
C THR A 174 23.25 -18.43 -18.62
N ASN A 175 22.29 -19.26 -18.19
CA ASN A 175 21.37 -18.97 -17.06
C ASN A 175 22.11 -18.41 -15.82
N SER A 176 23.32 -18.87 -15.54
CA SER A 176 24.15 -18.37 -14.43
C SER A 176 24.71 -16.95 -14.65
N GLN A 177 25.03 -16.58 -15.89
CA GLN A 177 25.51 -15.24 -16.26
C GLN A 177 24.34 -14.24 -16.32
N LEU A 178 23.17 -14.70 -16.74
CA LEU A 178 21.93 -13.93 -16.71
C LEU A 178 21.56 -13.49 -15.29
N THR A 179 21.55 -14.44 -14.35
CA THR A 179 21.40 -14.13 -12.92
C THR A 179 22.40 -13.05 -12.51
N LYS A 180 23.68 -13.21 -12.83
CA LYS A 180 24.71 -12.22 -12.44
C LYS A 180 24.48 -10.83 -13.05
N LEU A 181 23.98 -10.72 -14.28
CA LEU A 181 23.70 -9.43 -14.93
C LEU A 181 22.43 -8.75 -14.38
N ILE A 182 21.40 -9.52 -14.08
CA ILE A 182 20.15 -8.97 -13.52
C ILE A 182 20.35 -8.51 -12.09
N PHE A 183 21.12 -9.26 -11.30
CA PHE A 183 21.54 -8.82 -9.98
C PHE A 183 22.52 -7.62 -10.02
N LYS A 184 23.07 -7.26 -11.18
CA LYS A 184 23.85 -6.02 -11.38
C LYS A 184 22.98 -4.81 -11.72
N GLN A 185 21.77 -5.00 -12.26
CA GLN A 185 20.86 -3.91 -12.53
C GLN A 185 20.17 -3.47 -11.23
N VAL A 186 20.67 -2.36 -10.68
CA VAL A 186 20.26 -1.83 -9.37
C VAL A 186 18.75 -1.59 -9.31
N HIS A 187 18.16 -0.98 -10.34
CA HIS A 187 16.72 -0.68 -10.37
C HIS A 187 15.84 -1.93 -10.26
N PHE A 188 16.17 -3.03 -10.94
CA PHE A 188 15.34 -4.22 -10.93
C PHE A 188 15.30 -4.93 -9.58
N MET A 189 16.48 -5.16 -8.99
CA MET A 189 16.56 -5.77 -7.67
C MET A 189 15.90 -4.91 -6.61
N ASP A 190 16.10 -3.60 -6.68
CA ASP A 190 15.52 -2.64 -5.75
C ASP A 190 14.01 -2.55 -5.90
N ARG A 191 13.47 -2.69 -7.12
CA ARG A 191 12.02 -2.82 -7.39
C ARG A 191 11.43 -4.06 -6.75
N ILE A 192 12.07 -5.23 -6.89
CA ILE A 192 11.61 -6.46 -6.24
C ILE A 192 11.61 -6.32 -4.71
N ILE A 193 12.64 -5.68 -4.16
CA ILE A 193 12.73 -5.41 -2.71
C ILE A 193 11.65 -4.43 -2.28
N ALA A 194 11.37 -3.39 -3.07
CA ALA A 194 10.31 -2.45 -2.76
C ALA A 194 8.94 -3.11 -2.73
N GLU A 195 8.60 -3.95 -3.71
CA GLU A 195 7.33 -4.69 -3.70
C GLU A 195 7.26 -5.65 -2.49
N ALA A 196 8.38 -6.28 -2.12
CA ALA A 196 8.47 -7.10 -0.91
C ALA A 196 8.20 -6.30 0.37
N ILE A 197 8.73 -5.07 0.46
CA ILE A 197 8.50 -4.17 1.59
C ILE A 197 7.03 -3.73 1.61
N ASP A 198 6.46 -3.36 0.47
CA ASP A 198 5.06 -2.92 0.38
C ASP A 198 4.08 -4.03 0.80
N ASP A 199 4.32 -5.28 0.36
CA ASP A 199 3.58 -6.46 0.81
C ASP A 199 3.68 -6.62 2.34
N ILE A 200 4.84 -6.37 2.95
CA ILE A 200 5.04 -6.44 4.40
C ILE A 200 4.35 -5.29 5.15
N ASN A 201 4.37 -4.08 4.58
CA ASN A 201 3.66 -2.92 5.13
C ASN A 201 2.16 -3.24 5.20
N SER A 202 1.61 -3.91 4.19
CA SER A 202 0.20 -4.33 4.17
C SER A 202 -0.19 -5.34 5.27
N LEU A 203 0.78 -6.03 5.89
CA LEU A 203 0.53 -6.98 6.99
C LEU A 203 0.34 -6.29 8.35
N GLN A 204 0.53 -4.97 8.43
CA GLN A 204 0.30 -4.21 9.66
C GLN A 204 -1.21 -4.18 10.02
N GLY A 205 -1.50 -4.20 11.32
CA GLY A 205 -2.88 -4.24 11.83
C GLY A 205 -3.22 -5.50 12.63
N GLN A 206 -2.25 -6.31 13.06
CA GLN A 206 -2.47 -7.28 14.13
C GLN A 206 -2.24 -6.62 15.50
N ASP A 207 -2.91 -7.12 16.53
CA ASP A 207 -2.78 -6.61 17.89
C ASP A 207 -1.32 -6.78 18.36
N ILE A 208 -0.60 -5.66 18.49
CA ILE A 208 0.85 -5.69 18.71
C ILE A 208 1.12 -6.03 20.18
N MET A 209 1.62 -7.24 20.44
CA MET A 209 2.18 -7.59 21.75
C MET A 209 3.62 -7.07 21.85
N TYR A 210 3.85 -6.07 22.70
CA TYR A 210 5.18 -5.53 22.98
C TYR A 210 5.40 -5.23 24.45
N SER A 211 6.67 -5.20 24.86
CA SER A 211 7.10 -4.87 26.21
C SER A 211 7.76 -3.49 26.24
N TRP A 212 7.31 -2.61 27.14
CA TRP A 212 7.98 -1.33 27.35
C TRP A 212 9.45 -1.50 27.76
N LYS A 213 9.76 -2.56 28.52
CA LYS A 213 11.13 -2.84 28.96
C LYS A 213 12.08 -3.07 27.78
N SER A 214 11.65 -3.77 26.73
CA SER A 214 12.48 -3.95 25.53
C SER A 214 12.64 -2.64 24.75
N LEU A 215 11.57 -1.87 24.58
CA LEU A 215 11.63 -0.57 23.90
C LEU A 215 12.52 0.45 24.65
N TYR A 216 12.54 0.43 25.98
CA TYR A 216 13.42 1.30 26.77
C TYR A 216 14.90 0.93 26.69
N LEU A 217 15.21 -0.35 26.49
CA LEU A 217 16.58 -0.88 26.51
C LEU A 217 17.20 -0.98 25.10
N ASN A 218 16.39 -0.91 24.06
CA ASN A 218 16.85 -1.10 22.70
C ASN A 218 17.73 0.07 22.22
N LYS A 219 19.01 -0.25 21.97
CA LYS A 219 19.81 0.48 20.99
C LYS A 219 19.39 -0.04 19.61
N ILE A 220 18.56 0.73 18.92
CA ILE A 220 18.09 0.34 17.59
C ILE A 220 19.29 0.39 16.65
N SER A 221 19.69 -0.77 16.12
CA SER A 221 20.78 -0.86 15.15
C SER A 221 20.32 -0.29 13.80
N PRO A 222 21.25 0.22 12.97
CA PRO A 222 20.96 0.56 11.59
C PRO A 222 20.38 -0.64 10.83
N ILE A 223 19.76 -0.38 9.68
CA ILE A 223 19.33 -1.45 8.76
C ILE A 223 20.55 -2.28 8.39
N ASP A 224 20.52 -3.56 8.76
CA ASP A 224 21.48 -4.52 8.24
C ASP A 224 21.11 -4.83 6.79
N THR A 225 22.01 -4.43 5.90
CA THR A 225 21.86 -4.50 4.45
C THR A 225 22.50 -5.74 3.84
N SER A 226 23.09 -6.61 4.67
CA SER A 226 23.76 -7.84 4.22
C SER A 226 22.80 -8.87 3.64
N ASN A 227 21.53 -8.86 4.08
CA ASN A 227 20.51 -9.82 3.67
C ASN A 227 19.13 -9.16 3.56
N ILE A 228 18.43 -9.42 2.46
CA ILE A 228 17.07 -8.91 2.19
C ILE A 228 16.07 -9.37 3.26
N ARG A 229 16.18 -10.59 3.80
CA ARG A 229 15.34 -11.01 4.93
C ARG A 229 15.47 -10.07 6.13
N GLN A 230 16.69 -9.63 6.43
CA GLN A 230 16.96 -8.74 7.55
C GLN A 230 16.44 -7.32 7.27
N ILE A 231 16.54 -6.84 6.02
CA ILE A 231 15.91 -5.60 5.57
C ILE A 231 14.40 -5.65 5.81
N LEU A 232 13.75 -6.71 5.33
CA LEU A 232 12.30 -6.91 5.43
C LEU A 232 11.82 -6.99 6.89
N ILE A 233 12.53 -7.74 7.75
CA ILE A 233 12.25 -7.78 9.20
C ILE A 233 12.42 -6.39 9.82
N THR A 234 13.48 -5.68 9.47
CA THR A 234 13.77 -4.35 10.01
C THR A 234 12.69 -3.35 9.61
N MET A 235 12.23 -3.36 8.35
CA MET A 235 11.12 -2.53 7.88
C MET A 235 9.83 -2.84 8.64
N HIS A 236 9.50 -4.11 8.83
CA HIS A 236 8.34 -4.50 9.63
C HIS A 236 8.41 -4.01 11.09
N VAL A 237 9.60 -4.04 11.70
CA VAL A 237 9.82 -3.51 13.05
C VAL A 237 9.64 -1.99 13.09
N TYR A 238 10.09 -1.26 12.07
CA TYR A 238 9.93 0.19 12.01
C TYR A 238 8.48 0.62 11.81
N ASN A 239 7.75 -0.12 11.00
CA ASN A 239 6.30 -0.03 10.87
C ASN A 239 5.57 -0.20 12.20
N ILE A 240 5.98 -1.19 13.00
CA ILE A 240 5.48 -1.37 14.37
C ILE A 240 5.86 -0.16 15.25
N PHE A 241 7.05 0.40 15.08
CA PHE A 241 7.46 1.58 15.82
C PHE A 241 6.62 2.81 15.51
N HIS A 242 6.22 3.02 14.25
CA HIS A 242 5.31 4.12 13.90
C HIS A 242 3.97 3.96 14.63
N ASP A 243 3.37 2.77 14.57
CA ASP A 243 2.09 2.49 15.22
C ASP A 243 2.17 2.65 16.75
N ILE A 244 3.21 2.10 17.39
CA ILE A 244 3.42 2.27 18.83
C ILE A 244 3.57 3.75 19.20
N ALA A 245 4.34 4.52 18.41
CA ALA A 245 4.58 5.92 18.69
C ALA A 245 3.31 6.77 18.57
N LEU A 246 2.49 6.54 17.54
CA LEU A 246 1.27 7.30 17.29
C LEU A 246 0.11 6.88 18.20
N SER A 247 -0.10 5.57 18.39
CA SER A 247 -1.21 5.06 19.23
C SER A 247 -1.05 5.41 20.71
N ARG A 248 0.20 5.50 21.19
CA ARG A 248 0.53 5.84 22.58
C ARG A 248 0.88 7.31 22.80
N GLN A 249 0.80 8.13 21.75
CA GLN A 249 0.93 9.57 21.88
C GLN A 249 -0.21 10.19 22.68
N SER A 250 -1.41 9.60 22.67
CA SER A 250 -2.60 10.15 23.32
C SER A 250 -3.18 9.28 24.44
N SER A 251 -2.68 8.05 24.62
CA SER A 251 -3.24 7.08 25.56
C SER A 251 -2.18 6.37 26.43
N CYS A 252 -2.49 6.18 27.71
CA CYS A 252 -1.70 5.36 28.64
C CYS A 252 -2.55 4.19 29.14
N ASN A 253 -2.50 3.05 28.45
CA ASN A 253 -3.21 1.82 28.84
C ASN A 253 -2.52 1.06 29.99
N CYS A 254 -2.06 1.74 31.04
CA CYS A 254 -1.67 0.98 32.24
C CYS A 254 -2.95 0.47 32.90
N LYS A 255 -3.23 -0.84 32.74
CA LYS A 255 -4.39 -1.54 33.31
C LYS A 255 -4.38 -1.59 34.85
N THR A 256 -3.38 -0.99 35.49
CA THR A 256 -3.22 -0.90 36.94
C THR A 256 -3.27 0.56 37.35
N LYS A 257 -3.92 0.88 38.48
CA LYS A 257 -4.02 2.21 39.09
C LYS A 257 -2.63 2.88 39.25
N CYS A 258 -2.11 3.49 38.19
CA CYS A 258 -0.84 4.19 38.20
C CYS A 258 -1.05 5.52 38.94
N LYS A 259 -0.50 5.64 40.15
CA LYS A 259 -0.50 6.88 40.94
C LYS A 259 0.20 8.06 40.23
N ASN A 260 0.94 7.82 39.13
CA ASN A 260 1.78 8.78 38.39
C ASN A 260 1.59 8.75 36.86
N ASN A 261 0.34 8.69 36.37
CA ASN A 261 -0.02 8.65 34.93
C ASN A 261 0.73 9.66 34.06
N ARG A 262 0.91 10.89 34.55
CA ARG A 262 1.58 11.98 33.80
C ARG A 262 3.06 11.70 33.52
N GLN A 263 3.79 11.12 34.47
CA GLN A 263 5.22 10.82 34.30
C GLN A 263 5.44 9.64 33.34
N ILE A 264 4.61 8.60 33.47
CA ILE A 264 4.64 7.42 32.59
C ILE A 264 4.29 7.81 31.16
N TYR A 265 3.23 8.61 30.97
CA TYR A 265 2.86 9.16 29.67
C TYR A 265 4.01 9.96 29.03
N LYS A 266 4.63 10.89 29.78
CA LYS A 266 5.80 11.63 29.31
C LYS A 266 6.96 10.71 28.91
N LYS A 267 7.17 9.61 29.63
CA LYS A 267 8.20 8.62 29.33
C LYS A 267 7.89 7.86 28.03
N HIS A 268 6.66 7.37 27.86
CA HIS A 268 6.21 6.70 26.64
C HIS A 268 6.29 7.62 25.41
N LYS A 269 5.84 8.87 25.56
CA LYS A 269 5.93 9.89 24.51
C LYS A 269 7.38 10.15 24.09
N LYS A 270 8.31 10.23 25.05
CA LYS A 270 9.76 10.36 24.74
C LYS A 270 10.30 9.16 23.97
N VAL A 271 9.89 7.95 24.32
CA VAL A 271 10.26 6.74 23.57
C VAL A 271 9.67 6.79 22.16
N GLY A 272 8.38 7.04 22.01
CA GLY A 272 7.73 7.15 20.70
C GLY A 272 8.43 8.16 19.79
N MET A 273 8.75 9.35 20.33
CA MET A 273 9.55 10.34 19.60
C MET A 273 10.95 9.83 19.23
N SER A 274 11.63 9.11 20.12
CA SER A 274 12.95 8.52 19.83
C SER A 274 12.86 7.46 18.73
N LEU A 275 11.81 6.64 18.74
CA LEU A 275 11.54 5.64 17.70
C LEU A 275 11.33 6.34 16.35
N LEU A 276 10.46 7.35 16.28
CA LEU A 276 10.17 8.08 15.04
C LEU A 276 11.37 8.89 14.52
N LYS A 277 12.22 9.43 15.40
CA LYS A 277 13.49 10.06 15.00
C LYS A 277 14.48 9.06 14.42
N HIS A 278 14.45 7.82 14.91
CA HIS A 278 15.30 6.76 14.37
C HIS A 278 14.79 6.31 13.00
N THR A 279 13.49 6.02 12.87
CA THR A 279 12.90 5.60 11.59
C THR A 279 13.08 6.68 10.52
N SER A 280 12.80 7.95 10.83
CA SER A 280 13.00 9.05 9.86
C SER A 280 14.44 9.20 9.33
N LYS A 281 15.44 8.71 10.07
CA LYS A 281 16.85 8.75 9.67
C LYS A 281 17.26 7.59 8.76
N HIS A 282 16.62 6.43 8.90
CA HIS A 282 17.08 5.17 8.31
C HIS A 282 16.11 4.57 7.28
N CYS A 283 14.84 4.94 7.33
CA CYS A 283 13.79 4.38 6.48
C CYS A 283 13.59 5.14 5.15
N PRO A 284 12.69 4.65 4.28
CA PRO A 284 12.32 5.28 3.01
C PRO A 284 11.96 6.77 3.09
N ALA A 285 11.91 7.42 1.93
CA ALA A 285 11.68 8.86 1.80
C ALA A 285 10.36 9.34 2.41
N SER A 286 9.37 8.46 2.53
CA SER A 286 8.05 8.69 3.13
C SER A 286 8.03 8.68 4.67
N ASP A 287 8.95 7.96 5.32
CA ASP A 287 8.91 7.74 6.79
C ASP A 287 9.01 9.00 7.67
N PRO A 288 9.77 10.04 7.30
CA PRO A 288 9.77 11.29 8.06
C PRO A 288 8.38 11.91 8.26
N LEU A 289 7.39 11.57 7.42
CA LEU A 289 6.01 12.03 7.55
C LEU A 289 5.33 11.53 8.84
N TYR A 290 5.70 10.35 9.35
CA TYR A 290 5.20 9.87 10.65
C TYR A 290 5.72 10.72 11.81
N LEU A 291 6.97 11.19 11.74
CA LEU A 291 7.52 12.12 12.73
C LEU A 291 6.87 13.50 12.61
N ALA A 292 6.62 13.99 11.40
CA ALA A 292 5.88 15.24 11.18
C ALA A 292 4.47 15.15 11.76
N LEU A 293 3.74 14.06 11.48
CA LEU A 293 2.42 13.80 12.05
C LEU A 293 2.46 13.79 13.58
N PHE A 294 3.44 13.14 14.18
CA PHE A 294 3.61 13.15 15.64
C PHE A 294 3.74 14.58 16.18
N TRP A 295 4.54 15.44 15.55
CA TRP A 295 4.65 16.84 15.98
C TRP A 295 3.37 17.65 15.73
N TYR A 296 2.65 17.38 14.64
CA TYR A 296 1.33 17.96 14.38
C TYR A 296 0.33 17.61 15.50
N ILE A 297 0.20 16.33 15.82
CA ILE A 297 -0.67 15.84 16.91
C ILE A 297 -0.25 16.46 18.25
N ASP A 298 1.05 16.71 18.44
CA ASP A 298 1.56 17.35 19.64
C ASP A 298 1.32 18.87 19.72
N GLY A 299 0.79 19.48 18.65
CA GLY A 299 0.60 20.91 18.53
C GLY A 299 1.87 21.70 18.19
N ASN A 300 2.98 21.03 17.89
CA ASN A 300 4.23 21.68 17.48
C ASN A 300 4.29 21.83 15.95
N TYR A 301 3.45 22.74 15.43
CA TYR A 301 3.25 22.91 14.00
C TYR A 301 4.50 23.41 13.26
N SER A 302 5.29 24.30 13.87
CA SER A 302 6.53 24.80 13.25
C SER A 302 7.55 23.68 13.05
N HIS A 303 7.73 22.81 14.04
CA HIS A 303 8.68 21.71 13.91
C HIS A 303 8.19 20.61 12.96
N SER A 304 6.86 20.43 12.87
CA SER A 304 6.26 19.60 11.81
C SER A 304 6.59 20.16 10.43
N LEU A 305 6.41 21.47 10.21
CA LEU A 305 6.74 22.14 8.94
C LEU A 305 8.22 22.01 8.55
N ASP A 306 9.15 22.15 9.51
CA ASP A 306 10.59 21.96 9.24
C ASP A 306 10.92 20.57 8.67
N ILE A 307 10.20 19.55 9.13
CA ILE A 307 10.35 18.17 8.66
C ILE A 307 9.67 18.02 7.30
N LEU A 308 8.45 18.54 7.15
CA LEU A 308 7.68 18.45 5.91
C LEU A 308 8.40 19.13 4.74
N GLU A 309 9.04 20.27 4.96
CA GLU A 309 9.79 20.97 3.92
C GLU A 309 10.95 20.11 3.37
N LYS A 310 11.74 19.51 4.28
CA LYS A 310 12.85 18.62 3.90
C LYS A 310 12.35 17.36 3.21
N THR A 311 11.23 16.82 3.70
CA THR A 311 10.64 15.58 3.19
C THR A 311 10.04 15.80 1.81
N SER A 312 9.34 16.93 1.59
CA SER A 312 8.78 17.32 0.29
C SER A 312 9.87 17.44 -0.78
N ARG A 313 10.98 18.14 -0.49
CA ARG A 313 12.10 18.26 -1.44
C ARG A 313 12.69 16.91 -1.83
N ARG A 314 12.69 15.97 -0.89
CA ARG A 314 13.21 14.62 -1.10
C ARG A 314 12.27 13.75 -1.91
N LEU A 315 10.98 13.73 -1.57
CA LEU A 315 9.96 12.97 -2.29
C LEU A 315 9.83 13.41 -3.75
N ASN A 316 10.00 14.71 -4.01
CA ASN A 316 9.86 15.29 -5.35
C ASN A 316 11.08 15.12 -6.27
N GLN A 317 12.12 14.41 -5.83
CA GLN A 317 13.25 14.06 -6.70
C GLN A 317 12.77 13.14 -7.84
N ASP A 318 13.32 13.33 -9.03
CA ASP A 318 12.98 12.57 -10.24
C ASP A 318 13.41 11.10 -10.19
N TYR A 319 14.34 10.77 -9.30
CA TYR A 319 14.82 9.42 -9.06
C TYR A 319 14.10 8.70 -7.91
N VAL A 320 13.14 9.32 -7.20
CA VAL A 320 12.36 8.61 -6.17
C VAL A 320 11.23 7.86 -6.84
N PHE A 321 11.22 6.54 -6.72
CA PHE A 321 10.10 5.75 -7.19
C PHE A 321 9.04 5.53 -6.09
N PHE A 322 7.78 5.62 -6.49
CA PHE A 322 6.58 5.39 -5.69
C PHE A 322 5.49 4.82 -6.60
N GLY A 323 4.78 3.79 -6.18
CA GLY A 323 3.70 3.21 -6.99
C GLY A 323 4.20 2.42 -8.19
N ASP A 324 3.77 2.79 -9.41
CA ASP A 324 4.19 2.08 -10.64
C ASP A 324 5.67 2.35 -10.95
N TYR A 325 6.47 1.32 -10.69
CA TYR A 325 7.92 1.36 -10.60
C TYR A 325 8.63 1.55 -11.96
N ASP A 326 7.92 1.54 -13.09
CA ASP A 326 8.53 1.61 -14.42
C ASP A 326 8.91 3.01 -14.89
N TYR A 327 8.30 4.07 -14.35
CA TYR A 327 8.53 5.45 -14.82
C TYR A 327 9.94 5.98 -14.46
N PHE A 328 10.55 5.44 -13.40
CA PHE A 328 11.74 6.03 -12.77
C PHE A 328 13.05 5.30 -13.07
N GLY A 329 13.02 4.26 -13.91
CA GLY A 329 14.13 3.32 -14.04
C GLY A 329 15.48 3.93 -14.41
N GLN A 330 15.51 4.87 -15.36
CA GLN A 330 16.76 5.52 -15.79
C GLN A 330 17.29 6.55 -14.78
N PRO A 331 16.50 7.54 -14.31
CA PRO A 331 16.95 8.47 -13.26
C PRO A 331 17.39 7.74 -11.99
N TYR A 332 16.63 6.73 -11.55
CA TYR A 332 16.96 5.92 -10.38
C TYR A 332 18.30 5.23 -10.54
N THR A 333 18.50 4.51 -11.65
CA THR A 333 19.74 3.77 -11.89
C THR A 333 20.94 4.71 -11.86
N ARG A 334 20.87 5.84 -12.56
CA ARG A 334 21.96 6.84 -12.59
C ARG A 334 22.32 7.34 -11.20
N GLN A 335 21.34 7.60 -10.35
CA GLN A 335 21.58 8.15 -9.01
C GLN A 335 22.02 7.10 -7.99
N MET A 336 21.53 5.87 -8.12
CA MET A 336 21.61 4.84 -7.08
C MET A 336 22.63 3.72 -7.36
N GLN A 337 23.19 3.64 -8.57
CA GLN A 337 24.07 2.53 -9.01
C GLN A 337 25.19 2.20 -8.02
N ASP A 338 25.90 3.22 -7.51
CA ASP A 338 27.05 3.05 -6.61
C ASP A 338 26.70 3.23 -5.12
N LYS A 339 25.41 3.31 -4.79
CA LYS A 339 24.95 3.52 -3.42
C LYS A 339 24.71 2.18 -2.72
N SER A 340 25.03 2.12 -1.43
CA SER A 340 24.66 1.00 -0.56
C SER A 340 23.14 0.85 -0.47
N MET A 341 22.64 -0.37 -0.29
CA MET A 341 21.20 -0.66 -0.18
C MET A 341 20.47 0.22 0.85
N SER A 342 21.10 0.55 1.99
CA SER A 342 20.50 1.43 3.00
C SER A 342 20.23 2.82 2.44
N VAL A 343 21.16 3.39 1.67
CA VAL A 343 21.00 4.68 0.99
C VAL A 343 19.94 4.58 -0.11
N ARG A 344 19.89 3.48 -0.86
CA ARG A 344 18.90 3.28 -1.92
C ARG A 344 17.47 3.20 -1.40
N ILE A 345 17.25 2.42 -0.33
CA ILE A 345 15.97 2.38 0.40
C ILE A 345 15.63 3.77 0.91
N LYS A 346 16.59 4.37 1.63
CA LYS A 346 16.39 5.63 2.32
C LYS A 346 16.06 6.77 1.35
N GLU A 347 16.87 6.99 0.32
CA GLU A 347 16.79 8.16 -0.56
C GLU A 347 15.99 7.92 -1.84
N GLY A 348 15.86 6.68 -2.31
CA GLY A 348 15.28 6.37 -3.62
C GLY A 348 13.90 5.74 -3.59
N MET A 349 13.44 5.26 -2.44
CA MET A 349 12.14 4.60 -2.33
C MET A 349 11.17 5.43 -1.50
N ALA A 350 9.90 5.43 -1.88
CA ALA A 350 8.80 5.92 -1.07
C ALA A 350 7.65 4.91 -1.07
N PHE A 351 6.91 4.87 0.03
CA PHE A 351 5.80 3.94 0.23
C PHE A 351 4.53 4.68 0.67
N TRP A 352 3.40 3.98 0.58
CA TRP A 352 2.12 4.48 1.07
C TRP A 352 2.18 4.79 2.57
N ILE A 353 1.46 5.83 2.99
CA ILE A 353 1.31 6.19 4.39
C ILE A 353 0.07 5.48 4.95
N TYR A 354 0.29 4.68 5.99
CA TYR A 354 -0.74 3.97 6.72
C TYR A 354 -1.09 4.72 8.01
N ILE A 355 -2.34 5.19 8.13
CA ILE A 355 -2.86 5.84 9.34
C ILE A 355 -3.90 4.91 9.98
N TYR A 356 -3.59 4.41 11.18
CA TYR A 356 -4.46 3.48 11.90
C TYR A 356 -5.47 4.18 12.80
N SER A 357 -6.60 3.53 13.05
CA SER A 357 -7.71 4.01 13.90
C SER A 357 -7.35 4.26 15.36
N ASN A 358 -6.22 3.74 15.83
CA ASN A 358 -5.67 4.00 17.16
C ASN A 358 -4.82 5.28 17.21
N SER A 359 -4.50 5.90 16.07
CA SER A 359 -3.76 7.17 16.00
C SER A 359 -4.67 8.34 16.38
N ALA A 360 -4.11 9.33 17.06
CA ALA A 360 -4.84 10.54 17.48
C ALA A 360 -4.91 11.60 16.37
N PHE A 361 -5.29 11.20 15.16
CA PHE A 361 -5.39 12.09 14.00
C PHE A 361 -6.86 12.35 13.66
N SER A 362 -7.39 13.46 14.17
CA SER A 362 -8.83 13.72 14.21
C SER A 362 -9.45 14.12 12.87
N GLU A 363 -8.64 14.66 11.98
CA GLU A 363 -9.06 15.25 10.73
C GLU A 363 -9.67 14.20 9.78
N LEU A 364 -9.31 12.92 9.95
CA LEU A 364 -9.82 11.77 9.20
C LEU A 364 -10.74 10.85 10.03
N ASN A 365 -11.28 11.33 11.16
CA ASN A 365 -12.11 10.52 12.05
C ASN A 365 -13.38 9.96 11.37
N ILE A 366 -13.96 10.72 10.42
CA ILE A 366 -15.19 10.30 9.74
C ILE A 366 -14.88 9.09 8.86
N GLU A 367 -13.88 9.21 8.00
CA GLU A 367 -13.39 8.16 7.12
C GLU A 367 -12.99 6.92 7.94
N MET A 368 -12.27 7.11 9.04
CA MET A 368 -11.84 6.04 9.93
C MET A 368 -13.01 5.31 10.61
N SER A 369 -14.09 6.03 10.96
CA SER A 369 -15.23 5.45 11.68
C SER A 369 -16.02 4.44 10.84
N PHE A 370 -16.09 4.64 9.51
CA PHE A 370 -16.77 3.72 8.61
C PHE A 370 -15.91 2.52 8.21
N LEU A 371 -14.58 2.64 8.25
CA LEU A 371 -13.67 1.53 8.00
C LEU A 371 -13.56 0.54 9.17
N ARG A 372 -14.01 0.90 10.36
CA ARG A 372 -13.81 0.12 11.60
C ARG A 372 -14.62 -1.17 11.57
N LYS A 373 -13.92 -2.30 11.51
CA LYS A 373 -14.50 -3.66 11.63
C LYS A 373 -14.13 -4.26 12.99
N PRO A 374 -14.95 -5.16 13.56
CA PRO A 374 -14.68 -5.75 14.87
C PRO A 374 -13.38 -6.57 14.92
N GLU A 375 -12.99 -7.14 13.79
CA GLU A 375 -11.94 -8.16 13.68
C GLU A 375 -10.55 -7.60 13.33
N PHE A 376 -10.49 -6.38 12.77
CA PHE A 376 -9.26 -5.76 12.30
C PHE A 376 -9.24 -4.25 12.58
N PRO A 377 -8.11 -3.67 13.02
CA PRO A 377 -7.97 -2.24 13.16
C PRO A 377 -8.10 -1.57 11.79
N ALA A 378 -9.01 -0.60 11.70
CA ALA A 378 -9.16 0.21 10.50
C ALA A 378 -7.88 1.01 10.22
N CYS A 379 -7.56 1.14 8.93
CA CYS A 379 -6.45 1.92 8.43
C CYS A 379 -6.86 2.68 7.17
N ILE A 380 -6.40 3.92 7.05
CA ILE A 380 -6.48 4.71 5.82
C ILE A 380 -5.09 4.67 5.15
N ILE A 381 -5.07 4.44 3.84
CA ILE A 381 -3.85 4.39 3.03
C ILE A 381 -3.81 5.67 2.18
N ILE A 382 -2.76 6.46 2.32
CA ILE A 382 -2.64 7.79 1.67
C ILE A 382 -1.31 7.87 0.92
N SER A 383 -1.32 8.49 -0.26
CA SER A 383 -0.07 8.82 -0.96
C SER A 383 0.82 9.72 -0.09
N PRO A 384 2.15 9.48 -0.03
CA PRO A 384 3.06 10.33 0.73
C PRO A 384 3.07 11.78 0.23
N PHE A 385 2.80 12.01 -1.06
CA PHE A 385 2.74 13.36 -1.65
C PHE A 385 1.48 14.11 -1.19
N VAL A 386 0.33 13.45 -1.31
CA VAL A 386 -0.96 14.00 -0.83
C VAL A 386 -0.91 14.24 0.68
N PHE A 387 -0.34 13.30 1.44
CA PHE A 387 -0.22 13.43 2.89
C PHE A 387 0.73 14.55 3.32
N THR A 388 1.82 14.76 2.57
CA THR A 388 2.73 15.89 2.80
C THR A 388 2.01 17.22 2.69
N GLU A 389 1.30 17.45 1.57
CA GLU A 389 0.54 18.69 1.35
C GLU A 389 -0.61 18.85 2.35
N PHE A 390 -1.26 17.75 2.72
CA PHE A 390 -2.29 17.80 3.74
C PHE A 390 -1.75 18.25 5.10
N LEU A 391 -0.62 17.70 5.55
CA LEU A 391 -0.02 18.12 6.81
C LEU A 391 0.54 19.55 6.75
N ILE A 392 1.09 19.98 5.61
CA ILE A 392 1.53 21.38 5.41
C ILE A 392 0.33 22.32 5.54
N PHE A 393 -0.77 22.01 4.85
CA PHE A 393 -2.02 22.74 4.95
C PHE A 393 -2.49 22.83 6.40
N LEU A 394 -2.60 21.70 7.10
CA LEU A 394 -3.09 21.67 8.48
C LEU A 394 -2.21 22.48 9.42
N CYS A 395 -0.88 22.36 9.31
CA CYS A 395 0.04 23.16 10.13
C CYS A 395 -0.12 24.66 9.87
N HIS A 396 -0.16 25.09 8.61
CA HIS A 396 -0.36 26.51 8.28
C HIS A 396 -1.73 27.02 8.67
N HIS A 397 -2.79 26.22 8.51
CA HIS A 397 -4.14 26.55 8.95
C HIS A 397 -4.20 26.75 10.47
N ARG A 398 -3.60 25.84 11.26
CA ARG A 398 -3.50 25.98 12.73
C ARG A 398 -2.69 27.21 13.16
N LEU A 399 -1.66 27.56 12.38
CA LEU A 399 -0.86 28.77 12.57
C LEU A 399 -1.51 30.04 11.99
N LYS A 400 -2.69 29.95 11.36
CA LYS A 400 -3.39 31.05 10.66
C LYS A 400 -2.51 31.74 9.61
N SER A 401 -1.69 30.96 8.90
CA SER A 401 -0.83 31.45 7.83
C SER A 401 -1.54 31.34 6.47
N SER A 402 -1.41 32.37 5.63
CA SER A 402 -1.93 32.37 4.26
C SER A 402 -1.30 31.32 3.35
N ARG A 403 -0.19 30.70 3.76
CA ARG A 403 0.46 29.61 3.01
C ARG A 403 -0.37 28.33 2.94
N ALA A 404 -1.42 28.20 3.75
CA ALA A 404 -2.34 27.06 3.66
C ALA A 404 -2.95 26.93 2.25
N ASP A 405 -3.27 28.05 1.59
CA ASP A 405 -3.89 28.04 0.26
C ASP A 405 -2.97 27.46 -0.84
N CYS A 406 -1.64 27.58 -0.67
CA CYS A 406 -0.67 26.99 -1.61
C CYS A 406 -0.77 25.46 -1.66
N SER A 407 -1.00 24.80 -0.52
CA SER A 407 -1.16 23.35 -0.46
C SER A 407 -2.47 22.89 -1.10
N ILE A 408 -3.55 23.68 -0.98
CA ILE A 408 -4.82 23.40 -1.69
C ILE A 408 -4.61 23.45 -3.21
N GLN A 409 -3.87 24.45 -3.71
CA GLN A 409 -3.55 24.56 -5.14
C GLN A 409 -2.69 23.38 -5.64
N THR A 410 -1.74 22.94 -4.82
CA THR A 410 -0.88 21.79 -5.12
C THR A 410 -1.66 20.47 -5.12
N LEU A 411 -2.57 20.28 -4.17
CA LEU A 411 -3.47 19.12 -4.17
C LEU A 411 -4.37 19.09 -5.41
N HIS A 412 -4.87 20.24 -5.86
CA HIS A 412 -5.62 20.35 -7.12
C HIS A 412 -4.79 19.94 -8.34
N SER A 413 -3.50 20.31 -8.41
CA SER A 413 -2.65 19.92 -9.54
C SER A 413 -2.37 18.42 -9.54
N PHE A 414 -2.12 17.81 -8.38
CA PHE A 414 -1.95 16.36 -8.24
C PHE A 414 -3.16 15.59 -8.73
N LEU A 415 -4.38 16.04 -8.40
CA LEU A 415 -5.62 15.34 -8.76
C LEU A 415 -6.01 15.49 -10.23
N LYS A 416 -5.64 16.60 -10.89
CA LYS A 416 -6.07 16.91 -12.27
C LYS A 416 -5.07 16.62 -13.37
N ARG A 417 -3.76 16.74 -13.09
CA ARG A 417 -2.71 16.69 -14.13
C ARG A 417 -1.78 15.50 -13.98
N ASP A 418 -1.47 15.13 -12.73
CA ASP A 418 -0.38 14.21 -12.42
C ASP A 418 -0.83 13.06 -11.50
N SER A 419 -2.08 12.60 -11.66
CA SER A 419 -2.71 11.61 -10.77
C SER A 419 -1.95 10.31 -10.69
N ASP A 420 -1.37 9.86 -11.80
CA ASP A 420 -0.67 8.57 -11.87
C ASP A 420 0.62 8.59 -11.04
N ARG A 421 1.30 9.74 -10.96
CA ARG A 421 2.53 9.91 -10.19
C ARG A 421 2.25 10.12 -8.71
N TYR A 422 1.29 10.97 -8.36
CA TYR A 422 1.15 11.48 -6.99
C TYR A 422 -0.02 10.88 -6.23
N VAL A 423 -0.99 10.24 -6.87
CA VAL A 423 -2.24 9.81 -6.22
C VAL A 423 -2.45 8.30 -6.36
N GLY A 424 -2.21 7.74 -7.55
CA GLY A 424 -2.35 6.31 -7.83
C GLY A 424 -3.74 5.74 -7.46
N PRO A 425 -3.84 4.50 -6.95
CA PRO A 425 -5.12 3.86 -6.60
C PRO A 425 -5.89 4.51 -5.43
N ALA A 426 -5.28 5.45 -4.71
CA ALA A 426 -5.89 6.13 -3.55
C ALA A 426 -6.64 7.42 -3.95
N MET A 427 -7.27 7.44 -5.11
CA MET A 427 -7.92 8.64 -5.66
C MET A 427 -9.06 9.16 -4.78
N GLY A 428 -9.93 8.28 -4.28
CA GLY A 428 -11.06 8.67 -3.41
C GLY A 428 -10.59 9.44 -2.16
N ILE A 429 -9.67 8.87 -1.39
CA ILE A 429 -9.17 9.53 -0.17
C ILE A 429 -8.42 10.83 -0.46
N ALA A 430 -7.77 10.96 -1.62
CA ALA A 430 -7.11 12.20 -2.01
C ALA A 430 -8.11 13.33 -2.30
N TRP A 431 -9.27 13.01 -2.91
CA TRP A 431 -10.38 13.95 -3.04
C TRP A 431 -11.01 14.30 -1.69
N ASP A 432 -11.17 13.34 -0.79
CA ASP A 432 -11.67 13.59 0.57
C ASP A 432 -10.77 14.58 1.30
N ILE A 433 -9.46 14.37 1.23
CA ILE A 433 -8.45 15.27 1.81
C ILE A 433 -8.57 16.68 1.24
N LEU A 434 -8.71 16.82 -0.09
CA LEU A 434 -8.91 18.13 -0.71
C LEU A 434 -10.21 18.79 -0.23
N GLY A 435 -11.30 18.03 -0.12
CA GLY A 435 -12.58 18.50 0.43
C GLY A 435 -12.45 18.99 1.87
N ILE A 436 -11.76 18.23 2.72
CA ILE A 436 -11.46 18.61 4.12
C ILE A 436 -10.70 19.93 4.16
N CYS A 437 -9.69 20.12 3.30
CA CYS A 437 -8.91 21.37 3.26
C CYS A 437 -9.78 22.57 2.87
N HIS A 438 -10.65 22.42 1.87
CA HIS A 438 -11.60 23.49 1.49
C HIS A 438 -12.60 23.78 2.60
N GLN A 439 -13.14 22.76 3.25
CA GLN A 439 -14.10 22.92 4.33
C GLN A 439 -13.49 23.66 5.52
N LEU A 440 -12.27 23.27 5.94
CA LEU A 440 -11.53 23.97 6.99
C LEU A 440 -11.20 25.42 6.63
N SER A 441 -11.00 25.71 5.34
CA SER A 441 -10.76 27.08 4.84
C SER A 441 -12.05 27.89 4.66
N GLY A 442 -13.23 27.30 4.89
CA GLY A 442 -14.53 27.95 4.71
C GLY A 442 -15.00 28.03 3.25
N ASN A 443 -14.30 27.37 2.32
CA ASN A 443 -14.62 27.28 0.90
C ASN A 443 -15.65 26.17 0.64
N LEU A 444 -16.81 26.25 1.29
CA LEU A 444 -17.78 25.17 1.36
C LEU A 444 -18.23 24.67 -0.03
N GLY A 445 -18.39 25.56 -1.02
CA GLY A 445 -18.75 25.16 -2.38
C GLY A 445 -17.69 24.31 -3.08
N GLN A 446 -16.41 24.65 -2.90
CA GLN A 446 -15.29 23.86 -3.42
C GLN A 446 -15.14 22.54 -2.66
N ALA A 447 -15.44 22.53 -1.35
CA ALA A 447 -15.46 21.30 -0.56
C ALA A 447 -16.51 20.32 -1.10
N LEU A 448 -17.72 20.80 -1.39
CA LEU A 448 -18.79 19.99 -1.96
C LEU A 448 -18.38 19.38 -3.31
N SER A 449 -17.85 20.19 -4.23
CA SER A 449 -17.37 19.69 -5.52
C SER A 449 -16.26 18.64 -5.38
N ALA A 450 -15.36 18.80 -4.40
CA ALA A 450 -14.31 17.79 -4.14
C ALA A 450 -14.89 16.47 -3.63
N TYR A 451 -15.86 16.52 -2.71
CA TYR A 451 -16.55 15.32 -2.23
C TYR A 451 -17.38 14.63 -3.32
N GLU A 452 -18.02 15.38 -4.20
CA GLU A 452 -18.72 14.82 -5.37
C GLU A 452 -17.77 14.09 -6.33
N GLU A 453 -16.57 14.66 -6.59
CA GLU A 453 -15.54 13.97 -7.36
C GLU A 453 -15.01 12.72 -6.64
N SER A 454 -14.92 12.74 -5.30
CA SER A 454 -14.58 11.54 -4.52
C SER A 454 -15.59 10.40 -4.75
N LEU A 455 -16.89 10.68 -4.74
CA LEU A 455 -17.93 9.68 -4.99
C LEU A 455 -17.80 9.03 -6.38
N LYS A 456 -17.43 9.80 -7.41
CA LYS A 456 -17.22 9.26 -8.76
C LYS A 456 -15.99 8.34 -8.85
N ASN A 457 -15.00 8.56 -7.99
CA ASN A 457 -13.72 7.86 -8.01
C ASN A 457 -13.56 6.84 -6.87
N SER A 458 -14.55 6.67 -5.99
CA SER A 458 -14.52 5.72 -4.88
C SER A 458 -14.93 4.33 -5.35
N HIS A 459 -14.06 3.34 -5.12
CA HIS A 459 -14.36 1.92 -5.31
C HIS A 459 -14.60 1.18 -3.98
N ASN A 460 -14.77 1.92 -2.87
CA ASN A 460 -14.95 1.36 -1.53
C ASN A 460 -16.24 1.89 -0.89
N ASP A 461 -17.22 1.00 -0.73
CA ASP A 461 -18.53 1.32 -0.16
C ASP A 461 -18.46 1.96 1.24
N ASP A 462 -17.49 1.56 2.07
CA ASP A 462 -17.32 2.10 3.42
C ASP A 462 -16.84 3.56 3.37
N LEU A 463 -15.92 3.88 2.45
CA LEU A 463 -15.47 5.26 2.23
C LEU A 463 -16.56 6.11 1.57
N THR A 464 -17.33 5.56 0.63
CA THR A 464 -18.47 6.26 0.01
C THR A 464 -19.46 6.78 1.05
N LYS A 465 -19.79 5.97 2.07
CA LYS A 465 -20.64 6.41 3.20
C LYS A 465 -20.01 7.52 4.05
N ALA A 466 -18.68 7.51 4.20
CA ALA A 466 -17.96 8.58 4.89
C ALA A 466 -18.08 9.91 4.11
N VAL A 467 -17.94 9.86 2.79
CA VAL A 467 -18.09 11.02 1.90
C VAL A 467 -19.51 11.58 1.94
N GLU A 468 -20.53 10.73 1.89
CA GLU A 468 -21.93 11.17 2.05
C GLU A 468 -22.17 11.91 3.38
N LYS A 469 -21.51 11.47 4.46
CA LYS A 469 -21.57 12.15 5.76
C LYS A 469 -20.85 13.51 5.71
N ARG A 470 -19.70 13.62 5.04
CA ARG A 470 -19.00 14.89 4.83
C ARG A 470 -19.84 15.88 4.03
N ILE A 471 -20.52 15.42 2.98
CA ILE A 471 -21.44 16.23 2.18
C ILE A 471 -22.55 16.80 3.05
N LYS A 472 -23.22 15.95 3.84
CA LYS A 472 -24.28 16.40 4.78
C LYS A 472 -23.78 17.48 5.74
N GLN A 473 -22.63 17.26 6.38
CA GLN A 473 -22.02 18.25 7.27
C GLN A 473 -21.69 19.56 6.56
N THR A 474 -21.20 19.50 5.32
CA THR A 474 -20.86 20.69 4.54
C THR A 474 -22.10 21.49 4.17
N VAL A 475 -23.20 20.82 3.83
CA VAL A 475 -24.50 21.46 3.56
C VAL A 475 -25.05 22.12 4.83
N ASP A 476 -24.97 21.44 5.98
CA ASP A 476 -25.38 22.01 7.27
C ASP A 476 -24.55 23.26 7.60
N ASP A 477 -23.23 23.22 7.40
CA ASP A 477 -22.33 24.38 7.58
C ASP A 477 -22.72 25.54 6.66
N MET A 478 -23.11 25.26 5.40
CA MET A 478 -23.61 26.28 4.47
C MET A 478 -24.90 26.91 4.99
N LEU A 479 -25.88 26.12 5.43
CA LEU A 479 -27.15 26.61 5.96
C LEU A 479 -26.95 27.47 7.21
N LEU A 480 -26.08 27.05 8.12
CA LEU A 480 -25.69 27.82 9.31
C LEU A 480 -25.06 29.16 8.93
N LYS A 481 -24.14 29.17 7.96
CA LYS A 481 -23.51 30.41 7.47
C LYS A 481 -24.55 31.37 6.88
N HIS A 482 -25.52 30.86 6.10
CA HIS A 482 -26.62 31.67 5.58
C HIS A 482 -27.52 32.22 6.70
N ALA A 483 -27.88 31.40 7.70
CA ALA A 483 -28.68 31.84 8.84
C ALA A 483 -27.97 32.90 9.71
N LEU A 484 -26.64 32.81 9.85
CA LEU A 484 -25.83 33.82 10.54
C LEU A 484 -25.76 35.14 9.77
N ILE A 485 -25.65 35.09 8.44
CA ILE A 485 -25.72 36.29 7.59
C ILE A 485 -27.11 36.93 7.67
N TRP A 486 -28.17 36.13 7.68
CA TRP A 486 -29.55 36.62 7.84
C TRP A 486 -29.84 37.21 9.23
N SER A 487 -29.25 36.66 10.30
CA SER A 487 -29.44 37.18 11.66
C SER A 487 -28.56 38.41 11.96
N SER A 488 -27.45 38.59 11.25
CA SER A 488 -26.57 39.77 11.36
C SER A 488 -26.94 40.90 10.38
N GLY A 489 -27.67 40.59 9.31
CA GLY A 489 -28.17 41.54 8.30
C GLY A 489 -29.67 41.81 8.39
N SER A 490 -30.09 42.62 9.36
CA SER A 490 -31.38 43.32 9.48
C SER A 490 -32.70 42.51 9.49
N ARG A 491 -33.56 42.93 10.43
CA ARG A 491 -35.02 42.94 10.33
C ARG A 491 -35.52 43.57 9.01
N SER A 492 -35.47 42.86 7.89
CA SER A 492 -36.37 43.13 6.76
C SER A 492 -36.22 42.09 5.66
N SER A 493 -37.37 41.58 5.23
CA SER A 493 -37.61 40.77 4.01
C SER A 493 -37.47 39.26 4.19
N LEU A 494 -38.53 38.63 4.72
CA LEU A 494 -38.83 37.21 4.49
C LEU A 494 -38.97 36.95 2.98
N VAL A 495 -38.18 36.03 2.43
CA VAL A 495 -38.55 35.26 1.24
C VAL A 495 -38.30 33.80 1.57
N MET A 496 -39.40 33.07 1.79
CA MET A 496 -39.40 31.61 1.91
C MET A 496 -38.99 31.00 0.58
N ILE A 497 -37.94 30.18 0.58
CA ILE A 497 -37.72 29.16 -0.44
C ILE A 497 -38.29 27.85 0.14
N LYS A 498 -39.41 27.40 -0.43
CA LYS A 498 -39.99 26.08 -0.16
C LYS A 498 -39.09 25.00 -0.77
N LEU A 499 -38.85 23.95 0.02
CA LEU A 499 -38.16 22.70 -0.32
C LEU A 499 -38.82 21.98 -1.50
#